data_AF-T0Z738-F1
#
_entry.id   AF-T0Z738-F1
#
_cell.length_a   1.000
_cell.length_b   1.000
_cell.length_c   1.000
_cell.angle_alpha   90.00
_cell.angle_beta   90.00
_cell.angle_gamma   90.00
#
_symmetry.space_group_name_H-M   'P 1'
#
loop_
_entity.id
_entity.type
_entity.pdbx_description
1 polymer ?
#
loop_
_entity_poly.entity_id
_entity_poly.type
_entity_poly.pdbx_seq_one_letter_code
_entity_poly.pdbx_strand_id
1 'polypeptide(L)'
;MVLDGATGTIATFTPLNALTAGVTYTATIKGGANGVKDLAIPANGMASDFVWTFTVGSATGNCLAPVALGSATTFGDFGGSAGMTNQGTLTVVNGDIGTTAVSTAVTGFHDAGPQCIYTQTPLNIGTVNGTIYTAPPPPTVGCPTEGTSATMAIATQARADALTAYNALVAMPGGPDPGAGNLANLVLTPGVYTAAAGSFMIQGGNLTLDAQGNVNAVWVFQMATSLTVGGPGTAFPQSIILVNGAQAKNVFWQVGSAATINAGGGGTMV
;
A
#
# COMPACT_ATOMS: atom_id res chain seq x y z
N MET A 1 8.80 -23.36 14.07
CA MET A 1 7.46 -23.25 14.66
C MET A 1 7.51 -22.11 15.65
N VAL A 2 6.62 -21.14 15.54
CA VAL A 2 6.53 -20.03 16.50
C VAL A 2 5.22 -20.19 17.25
N LEU A 3 5.28 -20.18 18.59
CA LEU A 3 4.09 -20.17 19.44
C LEU A 3 3.72 -18.70 19.70
N ASP A 4 2.44 -18.36 19.65
CA ASP A 4 1.97 -17.04 20.09
C ASP A 4 2.22 -16.87 21.60
N GLY A 5 3.02 -15.87 21.96
CA GLY A 5 3.39 -15.57 23.34
C GLY A 5 2.26 -14.93 24.16
N ALA A 6 1.21 -14.40 23.53
CA ALA A 6 0.11 -13.75 24.25
C ALA A 6 -0.92 -14.75 24.78
N THR A 7 -1.21 -15.83 24.03
CA THR A 7 -2.28 -16.79 24.38
C THR A 7 -1.79 -18.23 24.53
N GLY A 8 -0.66 -18.60 23.91
CA GLY A 8 -0.18 -19.99 23.87
C GLY A 8 -1.08 -20.96 23.09
N THR A 9 -2.13 -20.47 22.42
CA THR A 9 -3.11 -21.33 21.71
C THR A 9 -2.87 -21.44 20.21
N ILE A 10 -1.95 -20.65 19.66
CA ILE A 10 -1.63 -20.62 18.22
C ILE A 10 -0.18 -21.03 18.00
N ALA A 11 0.03 -22.00 17.11
CA ALA A 11 1.35 -22.40 16.62
C ALA A 11 1.43 -22.20 15.10
N THR A 12 2.40 -21.43 14.64
CA THR A 12 2.63 -21.17 13.21
C THR A 12 3.75 -22.07 12.68
N PHE A 13 3.48 -22.71 11.55
CA PHE A 13 4.43 -23.55 10.83
C PHE A 13 4.62 -23.03 9.40
N THR A 14 5.88 -22.79 9.02
CA THR A 14 6.27 -22.50 7.63
C THR A 14 6.89 -23.76 7.04
N PRO A 15 6.29 -24.37 6.00
CA PRO A 15 6.87 -25.52 5.32
C PRO A 15 8.27 -25.21 4.77
N LEU A 16 9.20 -26.18 4.85
CA LEU A 16 10.54 -26.04 4.26
C LEU A 16 10.49 -26.02 2.73
N ASN A 17 9.52 -26.73 2.15
CA ASN A 17 9.22 -26.77 0.72
C ASN A 17 7.78 -26.32 0.48
N ALA A 18 7.53 -25.67 -0.66
CA ALA A 18 6.18 -25.31 -1.07
C ALA A 18 5.27 -26.55 -1.15
N LEU A 19 4.05 -26.41 -0.63
CA LEU A 19 3.04 -27.46 -0.74
C LEU A 19 2.43 -27.46 -2.15
N THR A 20 2.11 -28.63 -2.68
CA THR A 20 1.60 -28.81 -4.04
C THR A 20 0.08 -28.68 -4.08
N ALA A 21 -0.43 -27.85 -4.99
CA ALA A 21 -1.85 -27.68 -5.23
C ALA A 21 -2.56 -29.02 -5.56
N GLY A 22 -3.77 -29.20 -5.02
CA GLY A 22 -4.57 -30.41 -5.20
C GLY A 22 -4.08 -31.62 -4.39
N VAL A 23 -2.95 -31.51 -3.69
CA VAL A 23 -2.42 -32.59 -2.85
C VAL A 23 -2.99 -32.49 -1.44
N THR A 24 -3.43 -33.62 -0.91
CA THR A 24 -3.84 -33.76 0.49
C THR A 24 -2.63 -34.05 1.37
N TYR A 25 -2.38 -33.17 2.33
CA TYR A 25 -1.35 -33.32 3.34
C TYR A 25 -1.97 -33.73 4.67
N THR A 26 -1.19 -34.45 5.49
CA THR A 26 -1.55 -34.80 6.86
C THR A 26 -0.76 -33.91 7.81
N ALA A 27 -1.45 -33.29 8.76
CA ALA A 27 -0.85 -32.59 9.87
C ALA A 27 -1.08 -33.37 11.17
N THR A 28 -0.02 -33.45 11.97
CA THR A 28 -0.02 -34.20 13.23
C THR A 28 0.53 -33.32 14.34
N ILE A 29 -0.28 -33.07 15.35
CA ILE A 29 0.20 -32.60 16.66
C ILE A 29 0.54 -33.82 17.49
N LYS A 30 1.80 -33.96 17.88
CA LYS A 30 2.28 -35.12 18.63
C LYS A 30 1.78 -35.11 20.07
N GLY A 31 1.18 -36.21 20.51
CA GLY A 31 0.87 -36.49 21.91
C GLY A 31 1.89 -37.46 22.55
N GLY A 32 1.56 -37.97 23.73
CA GLY A 32 2.40 -38.89 24.50
C GLY A 32 3.51 -38.20 25.29
N ALA A 33 4.46 -38.99 25.81
CA ALA A 33 5.49 -38.51 26.74
C ALA A 33 6.36 -37.35 26.19
N ASN A 34 6.58 -37.35 24.87
CA ASN A 34 7.36 -36.35 24.13
C ASN A 34 6.48 -35.39 23.32
N GLY A 35 5.16 -35.41 23.53
CA GLY A 35 4.20 -34.59 22.81
C GLY A 35 3.97 -33.21 23.42
N VAL A 36 2.98 -32.50 22.89
CA VAL A 36 2.56 -31.19 23.39
C VAL A 36 2.04 -31.30 24.82
N LYS A 37 2.37 -30.30 25.63
CA LYS A 37 1.95 -30.15 27.03
C LYS A 37 1.37 -28.76 27.23
N ASP A 38 0.45 -28.62 28.19
CA ASP A 38 -0.07 -27.32 28.61
C ASP A 38 0.91 -26.55 29.52
N LEU A 39 0.48 -25.39 30.02
CA LEU A 39 1.27 -24.53 30.89
C LEU A 39 1.09 -24.83 32.40
N ALA A 40 0.38 -25.90 32.79
CA ALA A 40 0.18 -26.24 34.19
C ALA A 40 1.49 -26.70 34.87
N ILE A 41 1.54 -26.67 36.22
CA ILE A 41 2.67 -27.19 36.99
C ILE A 41 2.17 -28.20 38.04
N PRO A 42 2.44 -29.52 37.88
CA PRO A 42 3.10 -30.14 36.72
C PRO A 42 2.24 -30.08 35.45
N ALA A 43 2.88 -30.06 34.27
CA ALA A 43 2.20 -29.88 32.98
C ALA A 43 1.41 -31.13 32.55
N ASN A 44 0.22 -30.93 32.00
CA ASN A 44 -0.61 -31.99 31.43
C ASN A 44 -0.22 -32.23 29.97
N GLY A 45 0.12 -33.47 29.63
CA GLY A 45 0.43 -33.86 28.26
C GLY A 45 -0.80 -34.29 27.47
N MET A 46 -0.83 -33.98 26.18
CA MET A 46 -1.84 -34.53 25.27
C MET A 46 -1.66 -36.05 25.15
N ALA A 47 -2.70 -36.83 25.43
CA ALA A 47 -2.59 -38.28 25.59
C ALA A 47 -2.27 -39.05 24.29
N SER A 48 -2.76 -38.56 23.15
CA SER A 48 -2.60 -39.20 21.83
C SER A 48 -2.34 -38.14 20.78
N ASP A 49 -1.81 -38.53 19.62
CA ASP A 49 -1.63 -37.61 18.50
C ASP A 49 -2.98 -37.06 18.01
N PHE A 50 -3.01 -35.78 17.66
CA PHE A 50 -4.15 -35.16 17.00
C PHE A 50 -3.79 -35.02 15.52
N VAL A 51 -4.54 -35.73 14.68
CA VAL A 51 -4.24 -35.89 13.26
C VAL A 51 -5.40 -35.37 12.44
N TRP A 52 -5.11 -34.54 11.45
CA TRP A 52 -6.09 -34.11 10.47
C TRP A 52 -5.45 -34.02 9.09
N THR A 53 -6.30 -34.02 8.07
CA THR A 53 -5.87 -33.83 6.68
C THR A 53 -6.41 -32.52 6.13
N PHE A 54 -5.65 -31.91 5.24
CA PHE A 54 -6.12 -30.76 4.46
C PHE A 54 -5.64 -30.90 3.01
N THR A 55 -6.51 -30.56 2.07
CA THR A 55 -6.14 -30.47 0.66
C THR A 55 -5.69 -29.06 0.35
N VAL A 56 -4.50 -28.92 -0.21
CA VAL A 56 -3.97 -27.62 -0.60
C VAL A 56 -4.75 -27.15 -1.81
N GLY A 57 -5.42 -26.00 -1.69
CA GLY A 57 -6.05 -25.36 -2.83
C GLY A 57 -5.03 -25.02 -3.90
N SER A 58 -5.47 -24.81 -5.14
CA SER A 58 -4.64 -24.12 -6.14
C SER A 58 -4.07 -22.86 -5.52
N ALA A 59 -2.80 -22.54 -5.79
CA ALA A 59 -2.24 -21.27 -5.37
C ALA A 59 -3.11 -20.14 -5.96
N THR A 60 -3.98 -19.56 -5.14
CA THR A 60 -4.83 -18.43 -5.50
C THR A 60 -3.94 -17.19 -5.45
N GLY A 61 -3.07 -17.06 -6.45
CA GLY A 61 -1.95 -16.14 -6.40
C GLY A 61 -0.97 -16.52 -5.28
N ASN A 62 0.24 -15.95 -5.34
CA ASN A 62 1.12 -15.97 -4.18
C ASN A 62 0.33 -15.49 -2.96
N CYS A 63 0.61 -16.01 -1.75
CA CYS A 63 0.26 -15.29 -0.52
C CYS A 63 1.05 -13.96 -0.52
N LEU A 64 0.63 -13.02 -1.36
CA LEU A 64 1.13 -11.67 -1.45
C LEU A 64 0.69 -11.02 -0.16
N ALA A 65 1.65 -10.80 0.73
CA ALA A 65 1.45 -9.92 1.86
C ALA A 65 1.49 -8.47 1.35
N PRO A 66 0.68 -7.56 1.92
CA PRO A 66 0.82 -6.14 1.67
C PRO A 66 2.25 -5.68 1.98
N VAL A 67 2.79 -4.77 1.16
CA VAL A 67 4.11 -4.19 1.42
C VAL A 67 4.03 -3.24 2.61
N ALA A 68 4.93 -3.41 3.57
CA ALA A 68 5.01 -2.54 4.73
C ALA A 68 5.50 -1.15 4.32
N LEU A 69 4.68 -0.12 4.58
CA LEU A 69 5.02 1.29 4.31
C LEU A 69 5.81 1.94 5.45
N GLY A 70 5.96 1.27 6.60
CA GLY A 70 6.61 1.84 7.78
C GLY A 70 5.95 3.16 8.20
N SER A 71 6.75 4.16 8.54
CA SER A 71 6.27 5.49 8.92
C SER A 71 5.59 6.26 7.77
N ALA A 72 5.74 5.84 6.50
CA ALA A 72 5.02 6.46 5.40
C ALA A 72 3.51 6.17 5.42
N THR A 73 3.04 5.24 6.25
CA THR A 73 1.61 4.85 6.33
C THR A 73 0.64 5.95 6.76
N THR A 74 1.12 7.03 7.41
CA THR A 74 0.24 8.12 7.87
C THR A 74 0.07 9.21 6.82
N PHE A 75 0.88 9.18 5.76
CA PHE A 75 0.91 10.21 4.73
C PHE A 75 -0.10 9.93 3.62
N GLY A 76 -0.98 10.90 3.35
CA GLY A 76 -1.84 10.91 2.16
C GLY A 76 -1.09 11.36 0.90
N ASP A 77 0.00 12.12 1.05
CA ASP A 77 0.94 12.49 -0.01
C ASP A 77 2.37 12.69 0.52
N PHE A 78 3.37 12.38 -0.30
CA PHE A 78 4.78 12.56 0.07
C PHE A 78 5.64 13.03 -1.12
N GLY A 79 6.02 14.31 -1.13
CA GLY A 79 6.75 14.99 -2.22
C GLY A 79 8.25 14.72 -2.32
N GLY A 80 8.77 13.70 -1.62
CA GLY A 80 10.18 13.31 -1.69
C GLY A 80 11.14 14.41 -1.21
N SER A 81 12.01 14.89 -2.10
CA SER A 81 12.87 16.08 -1.86
C SER A 81 12.53 17.27 -2.73
N ALA A 82 11.51 17.17 -3.58
CA ALA A 82 11.13 18.24 -4.48
C ALA A 82 10.13 19.22 -3.82
N GLY A 83 9.26 18.70 -2.96
CA GLY A 83 8.11 19.46 -2.46
C GLY A 83 6.82 19.08 -3.17
N MET A 84 5.79 19.92 -3.03
CA MET A 84 4.44 19.64 -3.51
C MET A 84 3.76 20.94 -3.93
N THR A 85 2.93 20.88 -4.97
CA THR A 85 2.18 22.04 -5.45
C THR A 85 0.73 21.66 -5.63
N ASN A 86 -0.16 22.36 -4.94
CA ASN A 86 -1.58 22.32 -5.21
C ASN A 86 -2.00 23.53 -6.05
N GLN A 87 -2.84 23.27 -7.06
CA GLN A 87 -3.48 24.29 -7.90
C GLN A 87 -5.01 24.19 -7.87
N GLY A 88 -5.57 23.27 -7.07
CA GLY A 88 -7.00 23.09 -6.90
C GLY A 88 -7.55 23.82 -5.68
N THR A 89 -8.83 24.18 -5.70
CA THR A 89 -9.54 24.77 -4.55
C THR A 89 -10.42 23.77 -3.79
N LEU A 90 -10.47 22.53 -4.27
CA LEU A 90 -11.25 21.43 -3.69
C LEU A 90 -10.36 20.26 -3.23
N THR A 91 -9.04 20.47 -3.24
CA THR A 91 -8.08 19.44 -2.84
C THR A 91 -8.24 19.19 -1.34
N VAL A 92 -8.50 17.93 -0.98
CA VAL A 92 -8.54 17.47 0.40
C VAL A 92 -7.63 16.25 0.51
N VAL A 93 -6.64 16.32 1.37
CA VAL A 93 -5.78 15.18 1.72
C VAL A 93 -6.16 14.70 3.10
N ASN A 94 -6.56 13.44 3.22
CA ASN A 94 -6.80 12.81 4.50
C ASN A 94 -5.53 12.09 4.95
N GLY A 95 -5.05 12.42 6.16
CA GLY A 95 -3.72 12.04 6.62
C GLY A 95 -2.71 13.17 6.45
N ASP A 96 -1.47 12.88 6.81
CA ASP A 96 -0.37 13.84 6.76
C ASP A 96 0.11 14.09 5.33
N ILE A 97 0.82 15.20 5.09
CA ILE A 97 1.65 15.33 3.89
C ILE A 97 3.09 15.63 4.28
N GLY A 98 4.05 15.24 3.45
CA GLY A 98 5.46 15.32 3.83
C GLY A 98 6.41 15.59 2.69
N THR A 99 7.53 16.24 2.99
CA THR A 99 8.69 16.35 2.11
C THR A 99 9.95 16.62 2.92
N THR A 100 11.09 16.16 2.41
CA THR A 100 12.42 16.53 2.93
C THR A 100 12.90 17.89 2.44
N ALA A 101 12.12 18.56 1.58
CA ALA A 101 12.38 19.92 1.11
C ALA A 101 11.97 20.96 2.16
N VAL A 102 12.49 22.19 1.99
CA VAL A 102 12.12 23.36 2.80
C VAL A 102 10.64 23.70 2.65
N SER A 103 10.02 24.31 3.66
CA SER A 103 8.58 24.66 3.63
C SER A 103 8.16 25.47 2.40
N THR A 104 9.03 26.33 1.86
CA THR A 104 8.72 27.13 0.66
C THR A 104 8.60 26.31 -0.63
N ALA A 105 8.98 25.02 -0.61
CA ALA A 105 8.77 24.09 -1.72
C ALA A 105 7.39 23.42 -1.67
N VAL A 106 6.60 23.69 -0.63
CA VAL A 106 5.19 23.29 -0.55
C VAL A 106 4.32 24.52 -0.80
N THR A 107 3.39 24.42 -1.75
CA THR A 107 2.54 25.54 -2.16
C THR A 107 1.08 25.13 -2.33
N GLY A 108 0.15 26.03 -2.01
CA GLY A 108 -1.29 25.82 -2.15
C GLY A 108 -1.92 24.94 -1.07
N PHE A 109 -1.27 24.71 0.07
CA PHE A 109 -1.80 23.85 1.15
C PHE A 109 -1.93 24.60 2.48
N HIS A 110 -2.82 24.12 3.34
CA HIS A 110 -2.86 24.45 4.76
C HIS A 110 -3.35 23.23 5.54
N ASP A 111 -3.08 23.21 6.84
CA ASP A 111 -3.71 22.29 7.78
C ASP A 111 -4.45 23.05 8.90
N ALA A 112 -4.87 22.33 9.94
CA ALA A 112 -5.62 22.89 11.06
C ALA A 112 -4.75 23.71 12.05
N GLY A 113 -3.43 23.73 11.87
CA GLY A 113 -2.49 24.46 12.70
C GLY A 113 -2.64 25.98 12.59
N PRO A 114 -2.36 26.74 13.66
CA PRO A 114 -2.53 28.19 13.66
C PRO A 114 -1.59 28.84 12.64
N GLN A 115 -2.15 29.44 11.58
CA GLN A 115 -1.40 30.07 10.48
C GLN A 115 -0.42 29.12 9.76
N CYS A 116 -0.66 27.81 9.81
CA CYS A 116 0.11 26.80 9.07
C CYS A 116 -0.34 26.76 7.61
N ILE A 117 0.04 27.82 6.88
CA ILE A 117 -0.37 28.09 5.50
C ILE A 117 0.87 28.08 4.60
N TYR A 118 0.86 27.22 3.60
CA TYR A 118 1.95 27.01 2.66
C TYR A 118 1.63 27.71 1.33
N THR A 119 1.97 29.00 1.24
CA THR A 119 1.84 29.84 0.03
C THR A 119 0.50 29.67 -0.70
N GLN A 120 -0.59 30.06 -0.06
CA GLN A 120 -1.93 29.99 -0.63
C GLN A 120 -2.38 31.30 -1.27
N THR A 121 -3.23 31.15 -2.28
CA THR A 121 -4.00 32.18 -2.97
C THR A 121 -5.46 31.73 -3.02
N PRO A 122 -6.41 32.60 -3.40
CA PRO A 122 -7.80 32.19 -3.61
C PRO A 122 -8.00 31.08 -4.66
N LEU A 123 -7.00 30.77 -5.49
CA LEU A 123 -7.08 29.79 -6.58
C LEU A 123 -6.42 28.44 -6.28
N ASN A 124 -5.78 28.27 -5.11
CA ASN A 124 -5.07 27.04 -4.77
C ASN A 124 -5.20 26.71 -3.27
N ILE A 125 -6.42 26.42 -2.85
CA ILE A 125 -6.75 26.12 -1.46
C ILE A 125 -6.88 24.60 -1.31
N GLY A 126 -5.80 23.96 -0.87
CA GLY A 126 -5.75 22.54 -0.52
C GLY A 126 -5.79 22.37 0.98
N THR A 127 -6.71 21.54 1.47
CA THR A 127 -6.87 21.21 2.89
C THR A 127 -6.15 19.91 3.20
N VAL A 128 -5.35 19.88 4.25
CA VAL A 128 -4.72 18.67 4.80
C VAL A 128 -5.37 18.36 6.15
N ASN A 129 -6.06 17.22 6.23
CA ASN A 129 -6.64 16.68 7.46
C ASN A 129 -5.61 15.83 8.21
N GLY A 130 -4.48 16.45 8.52
CA GLY A 130 -3.27 15.88 9.12
C GLY A 130 -2.29 17.01 9.44
N THR A 131 -1.00 16.69 9.58
CA THR A 131 0.07 17.70 9.74
C THR A 131 0.94 17.77 8.48
N ILE A 132 1.48 18.96 8.17
CA ILE A 132 2.42 19.16 7.06
C ILE A 132 3.88 19.07 7.56
N TYR A 133 4.59 18.01 7.16
CA TYR A 133 5.99 17.77 7.57
C TYR A 133 6.99 18.25 6.52
N THR A 134 7.71 19.33 6.82
CA THR A 134 8.73 19.93 5.95
C THR A 134 10.05 20.17 6.68
N ALA A 135 11.12 20.42 5.91
CA ALA A 135 12.37 20.95 6.46
C ALA A 135 12.24 22.44 6.80
N PRO A 136 13.12 22.97 7.68
CA PRO A 136 13.16 24.39 8.00
C PRO A 136 13.29 25.32 6.80
N PRO A 137 12.81 26.57 6.92
CA PRO A 137 12.16 27.19 8.10
C PRO A 137 10.65 26.91 8.18
N PRO A 138 9.96 27.33 9.26
CA PRO A 138 8.50 27.34 9.33
C PRO A 138 7.82 28.03 8.13
N PRO A 139 6.62 27.58 7.70
CA PRO A 139 5.92 28.16 6.55
C PRO A 139 5.51 29.62 6.78
N THR A 140 5.17 29.96 8.02
CA THR A 140 4.88 31.33 8.45
C THR A 140 5.45 31.55 9.85
N VAL A 141 5.61 32.81 10.25
CA VAL A 141 5.97 33.17 11.63
C VAL A 141 4.91 32.75 12.66
N GLY A 142 3.67 32.52 12.21
CA GLY A 142 2.55 32.12 13.06
C GLY A 142 2.48 30.61 13.31
N CYS A 143 3.22 29.81 12.55
CA CYS A 143 3.24 28.35 12.63
C CYS A 143 4.62 27.82 13.06
N PRO A 144 5.10 28.10 14.28
CA PRO A 144 6.45 27.72 14.71
C PRO A 144 6.65 26.21 14.92
N THR A 145 5.56 25.43 14.89
CA THR A 145 5.57 23.97 15.14
C THR A 145 5.90 23.15 13.89
N GLU A 146 5.79 23.72 12.70
CA GLU A 146 6.09 23.06 11.42
C GLU A 146 7.29 23.71 10.73
N GLY A 147 7.85 23.03 9.72
CA GLY A 147 9.12 23.45 9.12
C GLY A 147 10.22 23.56 10.15
N THR A 148 10.36 22.53 10.99
CA THR A 148 11.39 22.43 12.04
C THR A 148 12.34 21.27 11.75
N SER A 149 13.44 21.19 12.49
CA SER A 149 14.32 20.02 12.40
C SER A 149 13.62 18.73 12.84
N ALA A 150 12.63 18.83 13.74
CA ALA A 150 11.83 17.68 14.18
C ALA A 150 10.90 17.18 13.06
N THR A 151 10.18 18.08 12.39
CA THR A 151 9.34 17.70 11.25
C THR A 151 10.18 17.16 10.09
N MET A 152 11.37 17.72 9.86
CA MET A 152 12.33 17.19 8.88
C MET A 152 12.77 15.76 9.20
N ALA A 153 13.03 15.44 10.48
CA ALA A 153 13.46 14.10 10.89
C ALA A 153 12.36 13.06 10.63
N ILE A 154 11.10 13.41 10.91
CA ILE A 154 9.93 12.57 10.61
C ILE A 154 9.81 12.34 9.10
N ALA A 155 9.86 13.40 8.29
CA ALA A 155 9.82 13.30 6.84
C ALA A 155 11.00 12.47 6.28
N THR A 156 12.19 12.61 6.86
CA THR A 156 13.37 11.84 6.47
C THR A 156 13.17 10.34 6.73
N GLN A 157 12.62 9.95 7.87
CA GLN A 157 12.31 8.54 8.14
C GLN A 157 11.22 8.00 7.21
N ALA A 158 10.15 8.77 7.00
CA ALA A 158 9.07 8.40 6.07
C ALA A 158 9.59 8.18 4.65
N ARG A 159 10.50 9.03 4.18
CA ARG A 159 11.15 8.87 2.88
C ARG A 159 11.98 7.59 2.81
N ALA A 160 12.73 7.25 3.86
CA ALA A 160 13.55 6.03 3.90
C ALA A 160 12.68 4.77 3.90
N ASP A 161 11.57 4.77 4.64
CA ASP A 161 10.61 3.67 4.66
C ASP A 161 9.87 3.54 3.32
N ALA A 162 9.48 4.64 2.69
CA ALA A 162 8.89 4.65 1.35
C ALA A 162 9.86 4.11 0.29
N LEU A 163 11.16 4.44 0.38
CA LEU A 163 12.18 3.88 -0.50
C LEU A 163 12.36 2.37 -0.28
N THR A 164 12.31 1.91 0.98
CA THR A 164 12.32 0.48 1.32
C THR A 164 11.12 -0.24 0.71
N ALA A 165 9.92 0.33 0.83
CA ALA A 165 8.71 -0.22 0.25
C ALA A 165 8.76 -0.26 -1.29
N TYR A 166 9.24 0.82 -1.92
CA TYR A 166 9.43 0.88 -3.37
C TYR A 166 10.39 -0.21 -3.86
N ASN A 167 11.55 -0.39 -3.20
CA ASN A 167 12.51 -1.42 -3.56
C ASN A 167 11.97 -2.83 -3.34
N ALA A 168 11.16 -3.04 -2.29
CA ALA A 168 10.47 -4.31 -2.06
C ALA A 168 9.48 -4.63 -3.19
N LEU A 169 8.72 -3.64 -3.67
CA LEU A 169 7.83 -3.78 -4.82
C LEU A 169 8.62 -4.10 -6.10
N VAL A 170 9.74 -3.42 -6.36
CA VAL A 170 10.62 -3.68 -7.52
C VAL A 170 11.20 -5.11 -7.47
N ALA A 171 11.55 -5.60 -6.29
CA ALA A 171 12.15 -6.92 -6.11
C ALA A 171 11.15 -8.08 -6.22
N MET A 172 9.83 -7.81 -6.24
CA MET A 172 8.83 -8.87 -6.41
C MET A 172 8.96 -9.54 -7.78
N PRO A 173 8.81 -10.87 -7.86
CA PRO A 173 8.74 -11.56 -9.14
C PRO A 173 7.65 -10.96 -10.01
N GLY A 174 8.00 -10.64 -11.25
CA GLY A 174 7.07 -10.06 -12.21
C GLY A 174 5.92 -11.01 -12.55
N GLY A 175 4.79 -10.42 -12.95
CA GLY A 175 3.60 -11.14 -13.38
C GLY A 175 3.23 -10.84 -14.84
N PRO A 176 2.07 -11.32 -15.29
CA PRO A 176 1.63 -11.12 -16.67
C PRO A 176 1.27 -9.65 -16.97
N ASP A 177 1.26 -9.32 -18.26
CA ASP A 177 0.70 -8.08 -18.81
C ASP A 177 -0.64 -8.38 -19.51
N PRO A 178 -1.78 -8.34 -18.79
CA PRO A 178 -3.06 -8.84 -19.31
C PRO A 178 -3.69 -7.94 -20.38
N GLY A 179 -3.22 -6.70 -20.52
CA GLY A 179 -3.79 -5.68 -21.40
C GLY A 179 -2.81 -5.15 -22.44
N ALA A 180 -1.63 -5.77 -22.58
CA ALA A 180 -0.53 -5.24 -23.39
C ALA A 180 -0.26 -3.75 -23.10
N GLY A 181 -0.26 -3.38 -21.81
CA GLY A 181 -0.08 -2.01 -21.34
C GLY A 181 -1.37 -1.20 -21.10
N ASN A 182 -2.54 -1.57 -21.63
CA ASN A 182 -3.81 -0.89 -21.31
C ASN A 182 -4.72 -1.76 -20.44
N LEU A 183 -4.94 -1.35 -19.19
CA LEU A 183 -5.73 -2.09 -18.21
C LEU A 183 -7.23 -1.75 -18.23
N ALA A 184 -7.67 -0.85 -19.13
CA ALA A 184 -9.07 -0.49 -19.25
C ALA A 184 -9.96 -1.69 -19.63
N ASN A 185 -11.18 -1.72 -19.07
CA ASN A 185 -12.19 -2.76 -19.24
C ASN A 185 -11.80 -4.15 -18.73
N LEU A 186 -10.68 -4.28 -18.01
CA LEU A 186 -10.27 -5.53 -17.39
C LEU A 186 -10.87 -5.70 -16.00
N VAL A 187 -11.10 -6.95 -15.62
CA VAL A 187 -11.35 -7.38 -14.24
C VAL A 187 -10.14 -8.20 -13.81
N LEU A 188 -9.38 -7.71 -12.84
CA LEU A 188 -8.14 -8.32 -12.39
C LEU A 188 -8.32 -8.91 -10.99
N THR A 189 -8.00 -10.20 -10.85
CA THR A 189 -7.92 -10.91 -9.56
C THR A 189 -6.62 -10.52 -8.83
N PRO A 190 -6.43 -10.90 -7.55
CA PRO A 190 -5.25 -10.52 -6.80
C PRO A 190 -3.97 -11.10 -7.43
N GLY A 191 -2.89 -10.31 -7.49
CA GLY A 191 -1.65 -10.73 -8.14
C GLY A 191 -0.64 -9.61 -8.39
N VAL A 192 0.54 -10.00 -8.89
CA VAL A 192 1.53 -9.09 -9.46
C VAL A 192 1.27 -8.97 -10.96
N TYR A 193 1.36 -7.76 -11.51
CA TYR A 193 1.19 -7.44 -12.92
C TYR A 193 2.36 -6.56 -13.37
N THR A 194 3.00 -6.90 -14.48
CA THR A 194 4.20 -6.19 -14.94
C THR A 194 3.99 -5.70 -16.37
N ALA A 195 4.18 -4.41 -16.60
CA ALA A 195 4.03 -3.83 -17.93
C ALA A 195 5.18 -4.28 -18.84
N ALA A 196 4.89 -5.07 -19.87
CA ALA A 196 5.92 -5.60 -20.78
C ALA A 196 6.61 -4.47 -21.57
N ALA A 197 5.84 -3.45 -21.97
CA ALA A 197 6.35 -2.24 -22.62
C ALA A 197 6.89 -1.18 -21.64
N GLY A 198 6.92 -1.49 -20.34
CA GLY A 198 7.44 -0.61 -19.30
C GLY A 198 6.44 0.44 -18.78
N SER A 199 5.24 0.57 -19.35
CA SER A 199 4.21 1.51 -18.88
C SER A 199 2.83 0.87 -18.85
N PHE A 200 2.00 1.30 -17.90
CA PHE A 200 0.57 1.01 -17.89
C PHE A 200 -0.25 2.26 -18.16
N MET A 201 -1.40 2.06 -18.80
CA MET A 201 -2.44 3.07 -18.92
C MET A 201 -3.82 2.47 -18.60
N ILE A 202 -4.75 3.35 -18.23
CA ILE A 202 -6.17 3.05 -18.07
C ILE A 202 -6.92 4.09 -18.90
N GLN A 203 -7.24 3.74 -20.15
CA GLN A 203 -7.88 4.64 -21.11
C GLN A 203 -8.98 3.93 -21.91
N GLY A 204 -10.14 4.60 -22.05
CA GLY A 204 -11.30 4.09 -22.80
C GLY A 204 -12.22 3.15 -22.00
N GLY A 205 -12.06 3.11 -20.67
CA GLY A 205 -12.89 2.34 -19.75
C GLY A 205 -12.24 2.18 -18.37
N ASN A 206 -13.05 1.76 -17.39
CA ASN A 206 -12.60 1.56 -16.01
C ASN A 206 -11.80 0.27 -15.86
N LEU A 207 -10.93 0.21 -14.86
CA LEU A 207 -10.31 -1.02 -14.37
C LEU A 207 -11.11 -1.54 -13.17
N THR A 208 -11.37 -2.84 -13.08
CA THR A 208 -11.98 -3.47 -11.89
C THR A 208 -10.98 -4.40 -11.22
N LEU A 209 -10.83 -4.28 -9.89
CA LEU A 209 -10.04 -5.18 -9.06
C LEU A 209 -11.00 -6.02 -8.20
N ASP A 210 -10.99 -7.34 -8.40
CA ASP A 210 -11.92 -8.27 -7.77
C ASP A 210 -11.21 -9.16 -6.74
N ALA A 211 -11.50 -8.94 -5.46
CA ALA A 211 -10.94 -9.73 -4.37
C ALA A 211 -11.48 -11.16 -4.28
N GLN A 212 -12.54 -11.50 -5.01
CA GLN A 212 -13.20 -12.81 -4.98
C GLN A 212 -13.58 -13.25 -3.55
N GLY A 213 -13.95 -12.30 -2.69
CA GLY A 213 -14.28 -12.53 -1.27
C GLY A 213 -13.08 -12.53 -0.32
N ASN A 214 -11.85 -12.40 -0.81
CA ASN A 214 -10.66 -12.33 0.03
C ASN A 214 -10.35 -10.89 0.46
N VAL A 215 -10.70 -10.52 1.68
CA VAL A 215 -10.41 -9.18 2.24
C VAL A 215 -8.90 -8.87 2.36
N ASN A 216 -8.04 -9.89 2.35
CA ASN A 216 -6.59 -9.75 2.38
C ASN A 216 -5.98 -9.82 0.97
N ALA A 217 -6.78 -9.74 -0.09
CA ALA A 217 -6.32 -9.70 -1.46
C ALA A 217 -5.37 -8.52 -1.70
N VAL A 218 -4.28 -8.76 -2.43
CA VAL A 218 -3.23 -7.79 -2.76
C VAL A 218 -3.02 -7.73 -4.27
N TRP A 219 -2.87 -6.50 -4.77
CA TRP A 219 -2.48 -6.22 -6.15
C TRP A 219 -1.18 -5.42 -6.17
N VAL A 220 -0.26 -5.81 -7.05
CA VAL A 220 0.97 -5.07 -7.30
C VAL A 220 1.12 -4.85 -8.79
N PHE A 221 1.16 -3.59 -9.21
CA PHE A 221 1.42 -3.20 -10.59
C PHE A 221 2.84 -2.64 -10.69
N GLN A 222 3.68 -3.29 -11.49
CA GLN A 222 5.07 -2.88 -11.73
C GLN A 222 5.21 -2.30 -13.13
N MET A 223 5.83 -1.13 -13.23
CA MET A 223 6.14 -0.51 -14.51
C MET A 223 7.45 0.28 -14.44
N ALA A 224 8.29 0.11 -15.45
CA ALA A 224 9.61 0.73 -15.52
C ALA A 224 9.56 2.25 -15.74
N THR A 225 8.48 2.77 -16.31
CA THR A 225 8.31 4.19 -16.63
C THR A 225 7.03 4.72 -16.01
N SER A 226 5.94 4.86 -16.78
CA SER A 226 4.79 5.68 -16.41
C SER A 226 3.50 4.91 -16.17
N LEU A 227 2.64 5.52 -15.35
CA LEU A 227 1.22 5.21 -15.24
C LEU A 227 0.40 6.39 -15.79
N THR A 228 -0.57 6.11 -16.67
CA THR A 228 -1.52 7.13 -17.14
C THR A 228 -2.96 6.68 -16.92
N VAL A 229 -3.72 7.40 -16.09
CA VAL A 229 -5.14 7.15 -15.88
C VAL A 229 -5.95 8.28 -16.53
N GLY A 230 -6.86 7.92 -17.42
CA GLY A 230 -7.62 8.88 -18.21
C GLY A 230 -6.84 9.50 -19.37
N GLY A 231 -7.56 10.23 -20.23
CA GLY A 231 -7.01 10.89 -21.41
C GLY A 231 -8.07 11.70 -22.15
N PRO A 232 -7.71 12.47 -23.19
CA PRO A 232 -8.64 13.29 -23.98
C PRO A 232 -9.85 12.55 -24.55
N GLY A 233 -10.96 13.28 -24.70
CA GLY A 233 -12.18 12.78 -25.34
C GLY A 233 -12.84 11.65 -24.56
N THR A 234 -13.11 10.52 -25.23
CA THR A 234 -13.77 9.34 -24.65
C THR A 234 -12.96 8.64 -23.56
N ALA A 235 -11.71 9.05 -23.33
CA ALA A 235 -10.87 8.55 -22.24
C ALA A 235 -11.02 9.35 -20.92
N PHE A 236 -11.78 10.46 -20.85
CA PHE A 236 -11.93 11.30 -19.64
C PHE A 236 -13.21 10.98 -18.84
N PRO A 237 -13.16 11.03 -17.49
CA PRO A 237 -12.15 10.46 -16.60
C PRO A 237 -12.34 8.92 -16.45
N GLN A 238 -11.32 8.21 -15.95
CA GLN A 238 -11.43 6.76 -15.65
C GLN A 238 -11.38 6.47 -14.15
N SER A 239 -11.98 5.35 -13.77
CA SER A 239 -12.01 4.85 -12.40
C SER A 239 -11.33 3.49 -12.26
N ILE A 240 -10.81 3.23 -11.06
CA ILE A 240 -10.42 1.91 -10.58
C ILE A 240 -11.49 1.50 -9.58
N ILE A 241 -12.18 0.40 -9.87
CA ILE A 241 -13.34 -0.08 -9.11
C ILE A 241 -12.89 -1.26 -8.25
N LEU A 242 -13.07 -1.19 -6.95
CA LEU A 242 -12.77 -2.30 -6.03
C LEU A 242 -14.05 -3.06 -5.71
N VAL A 243 -14.06 -4.38 -5.93
CA VAL A 243 -15.23 -5.23 -5.69
C VAL A 243 -14.91 -6.43 -4.82
N ASN A 244 -15.97 -7.03 -4.25
CA ASN A 244 -15.94 -8.29 -3.52
C ASN A 244 -14.91 -8.36 -2.38
N GLY A 245 -14.70 -7.26 -1.67
CA GLY A 245 -13.78 -7.17 -0.52
C GLY A 245 -12.40 -6.60 -0.84
N ALA A 246 -12.15 -6.15 -2.07
CA ALA A 246 -10.93 -5.45 -2.43
C ALA A 246 -10.82 -4.14 -1.65
N GLN A 247 -9.60 -3.81 -1.18
CA GLN A 247 -9.33 -2.63 -0.35
C GLN A 247 -8.15 -1.86 -0.94
N ALA A 248 -8.28 -0.53 -1.06
CA ALA A 248 -7.25 0.33 -1.64
C ALA A 248 -5.89 0.20 -0.93
N LYS A 249 -5.89 -0.01 0.40
CA LYS A 249 -4.68 -0.22 1.21
C LYS A 249 -3.84 -1.45 0.81
N ASN A 250 -4.40 -2.34 -0.01
CA ASN A 250 -3.73 -3.54 -0.52
C ASN A 250 -3.40 -3.46 -2.03
N VAL A 251 -3.55 -2.28 -2.64
CA VAL A 251 -3.26 -2.05 -4.07
C VAL A 251 -2.03 -1.17 -4.19
N PHE A 252 -0.97 -1.69 -4.79
CA PHE A 252 0.32 -1.00 -4.91
C PHE A 252 0.65 -0.75 -6.38
N TRP A 253 1.05 0.48 -6.70
CA TRP A 253 1.50 0.90 -8.02
C TRP A 253 2.97 1.32 -7.93
N GLN A 254 3.88 0.46 -8.39
CA GLN A 254 5.30 0.77 -8.51
C GLN A 254 5.55 1.40 -9.88
N VAL A 255 5.86 2.70 -9.88
CA VAL A 255 6.03 3.51 -11.09
C VAL A 255 7.47 4.04 -11.15
N GLY A 256 8.19 3.74 -12.23
CA GLY A 256 9.62 4.06 -12.34
C GLY A 256 9.96 5.52 -12.68
N SER A 257 9.00 6.28 -13.23
CA SER A 257 9.21 7.70 -13.54
C SER A 257 8.09 8.61 -13.03
N ALA A 258 6.89 8.53 -13.59
CA ALA A 258 5.79 9.44 -13.28
C ALA A 258 4.42 8.79 -13.44
N ALA A 259 3.50 9.16 -12.56
CA ALA A 259 2.09 8.84 -12.68
C ALA A 259 1.30 10.11 -13.03
N THR A 260 0.44 10.03 -14.05
CA THR A 260 -0.55 11.07 -14.37
C THR A 260 -1.93 10.48 -14.14
N ILE A 261 -2.66 11.01 -13.18
CA ILE A 261 -3.98 10.49 -12.79
C ILE A 261 -5.02 11.55 -13.10
N ASN A 262 -5.93 11.26 -14.04
CA ASN A 262 -7.05 12.09 -14.45
C ASN A 262 -6.69 13.58 -14.42
N ALA A 263 -5.75 14.02 -15.26
CA ALA A 263 -5.14 15.36 -15.16
C ALA A 263 -6.15 16.53 -15.14
N GLY A 264 -7.34 16.34 -15.71
CA GLY A 264 -8.45 17.31 -15.67
C GLY A 264 -9.40 17.19 -14.47
N GLY A 265 -9.10 16.29 -13.52
CA GLY A 265 -9.98 15.89 -12.42
C GLY A 265 -10.97 14.78 -12.78
N GLY A 266 -11.69 14.30 -11.76
CA GLY A 266 -12.72 13.27 -11.87
C GLY A 266 -12.20 11.83 -11.72
N GLY A 267 -13.12 10.87 -11.89
CA GLY A 267 -12.87 9.45 -11.65
C GLY A 267 -12.69 9.13 -10.15
N THR A 268 -12.76 7.86 -9.80
CA THR A 268 -12.53 7.38 -8.43
C THR A 268 -11.64 6.15 -8.44
N MET A 269 -10.85 5.96 -7.38
CA MET A 269 -10.02 4.76 -7.19
C MET A 269 -10.48 4.04 -5.92
N VAL A 270 -11.70 3.48 -5.95
CA VAL A 270 -12.41 2.93 -4.77
C VAL A 270 -13.25 1.72 -5.10
#